data_AF-A0A3C1VDV4-F1
#
_entry.id   AF-A0A3C1VDV4-F1
#
_cell.length_a   1.000
_cell.length_b   1.000
_cell.length_c   1.000
_cell.angle_alpha   90.00
_cell.angle_beta   90.00
_cell.angle_gamma   90.00
#
_symmetry.space_group_name_H-M   'P 1'
#
loop_
_entity.id
_entity.type
_entity.pdbx_description
1 polymer ?
#
loop_
_entity_poly.entity_id
_entity_poly.type
_entity_poly.pdbx_seq_one_letter_code
_entity_poly.pdbx_strand_id
1 'polypeptide(L)' 'QSVTIDWTLRENARAQIRVLVRRILRKYGYPPDKQEKATQTVLEQAELLGAEWAEGI' A
#
# COMPACT_ATOMS: atom_id res chain seq x y z
N GLN A 1 17.34 -15.66 12.91
CA GLN A 1 17.19 -14.23 13.25
C GLN A 1 16.97 -13.44 11.97
N SER A 2 15.76 -12.97 11.68
CA SER A 2 15.47 -11.89 10.69
C SER A 2 14.01 -11.42 10.63
N VAL A 3 13.15 -11.79 11.58
CA VAL A 3 11.74 -11.34 11.63
C VAL A 3 11.62 -9.79 11.64
N THR A 4 12.61 -9.09 12.18
CA THR A 4 12.67 -7.63 12.19
C THR A 4 12.84 -7.02 10.79
N ILE A 5 13.60 -7.67 9.90
CA ILE A 5 13.87 -7.17 8.55
C ILE A 5 12.62 -7.27 7.69
N ASP A 6 11.88 -8.38 7.80
CA ASP A 6 10.64 -8.61 7.06
C ASP A 6 9.54 -7.60 7.44
N TRP A 7 9.40 -7.27 8.74
CA TRP A 7 8.41 -6.29 9.19
C TRP A 7 8.78 -4.86 8.75
N THR A 8 10.04 -4.46 8.90
CA THR A 8 10.52 -3.15 8.45
C THR A 8 10.37 -2.98 6.93
N LEU A 9 10.63 -4.04 6.14
CA LEU A 9 10.42 -3.99 4.70
C LEU A 9 8.94 -3.81 4.34
N ARG A 10 8.03 -4.52 5.03
CA ARG A 10 6.58 -4.40 4.84
C ARG A 10 6.05 -3.02 5.20
N GLU A 11 6.52 -2.43 6.30
CA GLU A 11 6.12 -1.07 6.70
C GLU A 11 6.62 0.00 5.71
N ASN A 12 7.87 -0.13 5.24
CA ASN A 12 8.43 0.76 4.23
C ASN A 12 7.65 0.68 2.90
N ALA A 13 7.31 -0.52 2.45
CA ALA A 13 6.50 -0.72 1.24
C ALA A 13 5.11 -0.08 1.38
N ARG A 14 4.42 -0.31 2.51
CA ARG A 14 3.13 0.33 2.83
C ARG A 14 3.25 1.87 2.84
N ALA A 15 4.33 2.41 3.40
CA ALA A 15 4.56 3.86 3.43
C ALA A 15 4.72 4.43 2.02
N GLN A 16 5.49 3.78 1.15
CA GLN A 16 5.68 4.19 -0.24
C GLN A 16 4.36 4.17 -1.03
N ILE A 17 3.58 3.10 -0.92
CA ILE A 17 2.27 2.98 -1.58
C ILE A 17 1.36 4.15 -1.17
N ARG A 18 1.29 4.48 0.13
CA ARG A 18 0.49 5.62 0.61
C ARG A 18 0.93 6.96 0.00
N VAL A 19 2.23 7.17 -0.20
CA VAL A 19 2.75 8.40 -0.83
C VAL A 19 2.33 8.47 -2.30
N LEU A 20 2.51 7.37 -3.04
CA LEU A 20 2.18 7.29 -4.46
C LEU A 20 0.68 7.48 -4.70
N VAL A 21 -0.17 6.79 -3.94
CA VAL A 21 -1.63 6.89 -4.07
C VAL A 21 -2.08 8.32 -3.78
N ARG A 22 -1.62 8.93 -2.68
CA ARG A 22 -1.97 10.34 -2.37
C ARG A 22 -1.52 11.31 -3.46
N ARG A 23 -0.35 11.08 -4.07
CA ARG A 23 0.14 11.89 -5.20
C ARG A 23 -0.78 11.76 -6.42
N ILE A 24 -1.22 10.55 -6.76
CA ILE A 24 -2.14 10.28 -7.86
C ILE A 24 -3.49 10.93 -7.60
N LEU A 25 -4.08 10.68 -6.44
CA LEU A 25 -5.40 11.23 -6.07
C LEU A 25 -5.42 12.75 -6.12
N ARG A 26 -4.36 13.43 -5.63
CA ARG A 26 -4.22 14.89 -5.74
C ARG A 26 -4.09 15.35 -7.19
N LYS A 27 -3.30 14.64 -8.01
CA LYS A 27 -3.09 14.97 -9.43
C LYS A 27 -4.41 14.94 -10.22
N TYR A 28 -5.32 14.04 -9.88
CA TYR A 28 -6.61 13.90 -10.56
C TYR A 28 -7.78 14.60 -9.85
N GLY A 29 -7.52 15.49 -8.88
CA GLY A 29 -8.56 16.27 -8.22
C GLY A 29 -9.49 15.46 -7.31
N TYR A 30 -9.03 14.31 -6.82
CA TYR A 30 -9.84 13.46 -5.95
C TYR A 30 -10.05 14.13 -4.59
N PRO A 31 -11.29 14.16 -4.07
CA PRO A 31 -11.62 15.00 -2.94
C PRO A 31 -11.00 14.42 -1.64
N PRO A 32 -10.45 15.29 -0.76
CA PRO A 32 -9.60 14.90 0.36
C PRO A 32 -10.29 14.01 1.39
N ASP A 33 -11.60 14.17 1.57
CA ASP A 33 -12.47 13.33 2.41
C ASP A 33 -12.48 11.86 1.98
N LYS A 34 -12.33 11.60 0.67
CA LYS A 34 -12.33 10.24 0.11
C LYS A 34 -10.92 9.67 -0.08
N GLN A 35 -9.87 10.48 0.03
CA GLN A 35 -8.50 10.05 -0.24
C GLN A 35 -8.04 8.94 0.71
N GLU A 36 -8.44 9.01 1.98
CA GLU A 36 -8.08 8.00 2.97
C GLU A 36 -8.65 6.63 2.61
N LYS A 37 -9.96 6.57 2.33
CA LYS A 37 -10.64 5.33 1.92
C LYS A 37 -10.04 4.73 0.65
N ALA A 38 -9.75 5.57 -0.35
CA ALA A 38 -9.10 5.12 -1.58
C ALA A 38 -7.69 4.58 -1.33
N THR A 39 -6.93 5.23 -0.43
CA THR A 39 -5.59 4.77 -0.05
C THR A 39 -5.65 3.43 0.69
N GLN A 40 -6.61 3.25 1.60
CA GLN A 40 -6.82 2.00 2.32
C GLN A 40 -7.15 0.84 1.35
N THR A 41 -8.04 1.09 0.40
CA THR A 41 -8.44 0.08 -0.60
C THR A 41 -7.23 -0.40 -1.42
N VAL A 42 -6.35 0.51 -1.84
CA VAL A 42 -5.14 0.14 -2.60
C VAL A 42 -4.16 -0.66 -1.74
N LEU A 43 -4.04 -0.35 -0.45
CA LEU A 43 -3.19 -1.12 0.47
C LEU A 43 -3.72 -2.54 0.65
N GLU A 44 -5.03 -2.70 0.84
CA GLU A 44 -5.68 -4.02 0.96
C GLU A 44 -5.48 -4.86 -0.30
N GLN A 45 -5.66 -4.25 -1.48
CA GLN A 45 -5.41 -4.91 -2.77
C GLN A 45 -3.94 -5.31 -2.93
N ALA A 46 -3.00 -4.44 -2.54
CA ALA A 46 -1.57 -4.74 -2.60
C ALA A 46 -1.17 -5.89 -1.66
N GLU A 47 -1.82 -6.01 -0.50
CA GLU A 47 -1.58 -7.11 0.44
C GLU A 47 -2.17 -8.43 -0.06
N LEU A 48 -3.37 -8.41 -0.63
CA LEU A 48 -3.99 -9.59 -1.25
C LEU A 48 -3.16 -10.11 -2.43
N LEU A 49 -2.73 -9.21 -3.33
CA LEU A 49 -1.84 -9.56 -4.43
C LEU A 49 -0.50 -10.07 -3.90
N GLY A 50 0.12 -9.39 -2.93
CA GLY A 50 1.37 -9.85 -2.34
C GLY A 50 1.29 -11.27 -1.75
N ALA A 51 0.15 -11.63 -1.16
CA ALA A 51 -0.11 -12.98 -0.65
C ALA A 51 -0.31 -14.00 -1.78
N GLU A 52 -1.12 -13.66 -2.80
CA GLU A 52 -1.36 -14.54 -3.96
C GLU A 52 -0.06 -14.87 -4.71
N TRP A 53 0.81 -13.88 -4.90
CA TRP A 53 2.11 -14.07 -5.55
C TRP A 53 3.10 -14.87 -4.70
N ALA A 54 2.95 -14.86 -3.38
CA ALA A 54 3.76 -15.68 -2.47
C ALA A 54 3.28 -17.14 -2.39
N GLU A 55 1.98 -17.40 -2.60
CA GLU A 55 1.41 -18.75 -2.67
C GLU A 55 1.64 -19.45 -4.02
N GLY A 56 1.87 -18.67 -5.09
CA GLY A 56 2.16 -19.19 -6.43
C GLY A 56 3.62 -19.56 -6.72
N ILE A 57 4.51 -19.50 -5.73
CA ILE A 57 5.93 -19.90 -5.83
C ILE A 57 6.20 -21.16 -5.01
#